data_AF-A0A7C5L7F2-F1
#
_entry.id   AF-A0A7C5L7F2-F1
#
_cell.length_a   1.000
_cell.length_b   1.000
_cell.length_c   1.000
_cell.angle_alpha   90.00
_cell.angle_beta   90.00
_cell.angle_gamma   90.00
#
_symmetry.space_group_name_H-M   'P 1'
#
loop_
_entity.id
_entity.type
_entity.pdbx_description
1 polymer ?
#
loop_
_entity_poly.entity_id
_entity_poly.type
_entity_poly.pdbx_seq_one_letter_code
_entity_poly.pdbx_strand_id
1 'polypeptide(L)'
;MEASQEYLFGLGLIRKFEEQLREIAQAESFKSAKPLISAVRHPVTGAMAQIKEGKGPLREDLLRVLATVVSEFREQRDFESLKKAIEELLTLVEQEQHSSVES
;
A
#
# COMPACT_ATOMS: atom_id res chain seq x y z
N MET A 1 17.69 -12.30 2.86
CA MET A 1 16.58 -13.28 2.97
C MET A 1 15.82 -13.20 1.67
N GLU A 2 15.62 -14.30 0.96
CA GLU A 2 14.94 -14.28 -0.34
C GLU A 2 13.43 -14.07 -0.15
N ALA A 3 12.84 -13.16 -0.92
CA ALA A 3 11.42 -12.85 -0.87
C ALA A 3 10.59 -13.95 -1.53
N SER A 4 9.49 -14.35 -0.88
CA SER A 4 8.53 -15.31 -1.45
C SER A 4 7.78 -14.73 -2.65
N GLN A 5 7.24 -15.58 -3.51
CA GLN A 5 6.39 -15.17 -4.64
C GLN A 5 5.16 -14.38 -4.17
N GLU A 6 4.50 -14.80 -3.10
CA GLU A 6 3.31 -14.12 -2.55
C GLU A 6 3.64 -12.67 -2.14
N TYR A 7 4.78 -12.47 -1.48
CA TYR A 7 5.28 -11.15 -1.12
C TYR A 7 5.50 -10.26 -2.36
N LEU A 8 6.17 -10.80 -3.38
CA LEU A 8 6.45 -10.08 -4.63
C LEU A 8 5.16 -9.77 -5.41
N PHE A 9 4.19 -10.69 -5.43
CA PHE A 9 2.88 -10.46 -6.02
C PHE A 9 2.13 -9.34 -5.31
N GLY A 10 2.13 -9.33 -3.97
CA GLY A 10 1.51 -8.28 -3.18
C GLY A 10 2.13 -6.90 -3.44
N LEU A 11 3.47 -6.82 -3.47
CA LEU A 11 4.19 -5.61 -3.88
C LEU A 11 3.84 -5.17 -5.30
N GLY A 12 3.78 -6.12 -6.24
CA GLY A 12 3.41 -5.87 -7.63
C GLY A 12 2.01 -5.27 -7.78
N LEU A 13 1.06 -5.71 -6.94
CA LEU A 13 -0.29 -5.13 -6.90
C LEU A 13 -0.25 -3.68 -6.40
N ILE A 14 0.49 -3.37 -5.33
CA ILE A 14 0.60 -1.99 -4.83
C ILE A 14 1.20 -1.08 -5.90
N ARG A 15 2.29 -1.52 -6.56
CA ARG A 15 2.95 -0.79 -7.64
C ARG A 15 2.02 -0.51 -8.82
N LYS A 16 1.18 -1.48 -9.19
CA LYS A 16 0.21 -1.30 -10.28
C LYS A 16 -0.78 -0.15 -10.01
N PHE A 17 -1.04 0.16 -8.75
CA PHE A 17 -1.98 1.21 -8.33
C PHE A 17 -1.27 2.41 -7.68
N GLU A 18 0.04 2.56 -7.90
CA GLU A 18 0.85 3.61 -7.28
C GLU A 18 0.34 5.00 -7.64
N GLU A 19 0.01 5.26 -8.91
CA GLU A 19 -0.50 6.56 -9.36
C GLU A 19 -1.79 6.94 -8.64
N GLN A 20 -2.76 6.02 -8.57
CA GLN A 20 -4.03 6.26 -7.89
C GLN A 20 -3.84 6.45 -6.38
N LEU A 21 -2.88 5.73 -5.78
CA LEU A 21 -2.52 5.94 -4.38
C LEU A 21 -1.93 7.34 -4.16
N ARG A 22 -1.01 7.80 -5.02
CA ARG A 22 -0.47 9.17 -4.98
C ARG A 22 -1.56 10.22 -5.15
N GLU A 23 -2.50 10.01 -6.07
CA GLU A 23 -3.65 10.92 -6.25
C GLU A 23 -4.54 10.98 -5.01
N ILE A 24 -4.80 9.84 -4.34
CA ILE A 24 -5.54 9.83 -3.06
C ILE A 24 -4.77 10.61 -2.00
N ALA A 25 -3.44 10.44 -1.92
CA ALA A 25 -2.59 11.14 -0.96
C ALA A 25 -2.57 12.67 -1.19
N GLN A 26 -2.80 13.12 -2.42
CA GLN A 26 -2.84 14.55 -2.79
C GLN A 26 -4.24 15.16 -2.76
N ALA A 27 -5.29 14.35 -2.67
CA ALA A 27 -6.66 14.85 -2.67
C ALA A 27 -6.96 15.70 -1.42
N GLU A 28 -7.95 16.58 -1.55
CA GLU A 28 -8.35 17.51 -0.47
C GLU A 28 -9.23 16.87 0.60
N SER A 29 -9.99 15.82 0.26
CA SER A 29 -10.93 15.18 1.19
C SER A 29 -11.28 13.75 0.77
N PHE A 30 -11.88 12.98 1.69
CA PHE A 30 -12.50 11.69 1.36
C PHE A 30 -13.53 11.80 0.22
N LYS A 31 -14.28 12.92 0.15
CA LYS A 31 -15.32 13.10 -0.87
C LYS A 31 -14.73 13.15 -2.28
N SER A 32 -13.61 13.87 -2.46
CA SER A 32 -12.92 13.96 -3.75
C SER A 32 -12.13 12.69 -4.07
N ALA A 33 -11.54 12.03 -3.06
CA ALA A 33 -10.80 10.78 -3.24
C ALA A 33 -11.68 9.53 -3.42
N LYS A 34 -12.98 9.61 -3.12
CA LYS A 34 -13.90 8.45 -3.07
C LYS A 34 -13.90 7.56 -4.32
N PRO A 35 -13.89 8.10 -5.57
CA PRO A 35 -13.84 7.26 -6.76
C PRO A 35 -12.56 6.42 -6.83
N LEU A 36 -11.42 7.03 -6.53
CA LEU A 36 -10.12 6.36 -6.50
C LEU A 36 -10.05 5.33 -5.39
N ILE A 37 -10.47 5.68 -4.17
CA ILE A 37 -10.53 4.74 -3.03
C ILE A 37 -11.37 3.52 -3.41
N SER A 38 -12.52 3.73 -4.06
CA SER A 38 -13.40 2.63 -4.48
C SER A 38 -12.74 1.72 -5.51
N ALA A 39 -11.94 2.27 -6.43
CA ALA A 39 -11.21 1.53 -7.45
C ALA A 39 -10.04 0.71 -6.87
N VAL A 40 -9.32 1.26 -5.89
CA VAL A 40 -8.10 0.63 -5.36
C VAL A 40 -8.32 -0.23 -4.11
N ARG A 41 -9.44 -0.05 -3.39
CA ARG A 41 -9.70 -0.74 -2.12
C ARG A 41 -9.53 -2.25 -2.20
N HIS A 42 -10.15 -2.89 -3.19
CA HIS A 42 -10.09 -4.35 -3.32
C HIS A 42 -8.69 -4.85 -3.72
N PRO A 43 -8.03 -4.28 -4.74
CA PRO A 43 -6.62 -4.59 -5.04
C PRO A 43 -5.67 -4.41 -3.86
N VAL A 44 -5.77 -3.31 -3.10
CA VAL A 44 -4.90 -3.03 -1.94
C VAL A 44 -5.17 -4.01 -0.80
N THR A 45 -6.43 -4.36 -0.55
CA THR A 45 -6.77 -5.42 0.42
C THR A 45 -6.20 -6.78 0.00
N GLY A 46 -6.28 -7.10 -1.29
CA GLY A 46 -5.68 -8.30 -1.87
C GLY A 46 -4.15 -8.32 -1.72
N ALA A 47 -3.49 -7.19 -1.97
CA ALA A 47 -2.06 -7.04 -1.77
C ALA A 47 -1.64 -7.29 -0.31
N MET A 48 -2.38 -6.74 0.65
CA MET A 48 -2.14 -6.99 2.08
C MET A 48 -2.26 -8.48 2.42
N ALA A 49 -3.24 -9.19 1.86
CA ALA A 49 -3.38 -10.62 2.07
C ALA A 49 -2.19 -11.41 1.51
N GLN A 50 -1.72 -11.07 0.30
CA GLN A 50 -0.54 -11.72 -0.30
C GLN A 50 0.75 -11.46 0.49
N ILE A 51 0.99 -10.23 0.92
CA ILE A 51 2.14 -9.88 1.77
C ILE A 51 2.08 -10.61 3.11
N LYS A 52 0.87 -10.80 3.66
CA LYS A 52 0.67 -11.55 4.91
C LYS A 52 1.01 -13.03 4.75
N GLU A 53 0.68 -13.67 3.64
CA GLU A 53 1.05 -15.08 3.43
C GLU A 53 2.54 -15.24 3.06
N GLY A 54 3.11 -14.24 2.42
CA GLY A 54 4.51 -14.23 2.00
C GLY A 54 5.53 -13.94 3.10
N LYS A 55 6.81 -14.01 2.71
CA LYS A 55 8.00 -13.59 3.48
C LYS A 55 8.78 -12.57 2.67
N GLY A 56 9.23 -11.50 3.32
CA GLY A 56 10.04 -10.46 2.69
C GLY A 56 10.68 -9.54 3.71
N PRO A 57 11.70 -8.75 3.31
CA PRO A 57 12.48 -7.91 4.21
C PRO A 57 11.63 -6.89 4.99
N LEU A 58 10.76 -6.15 4.29
CA LEU A 58 9.90 -5.11 4.87
C LEU A 58 8.48 -5.59 5.19
N ARG A 59 8.25 -6.91 5.29
CA ARG A 59 6.91 -7.48 5.47
C ARG A 59 6.13 -6.87 6.64
N GLU A 60 6.74 -6.83 7.82
CA GLU A 60 6.04 -6.33 9.01
C GLU A 60 5.69 -4.84 8.88
N ASP A 61 6.61 -4.04 8.35
CA ASP A 61 6.40 -2.61 8.13
C ASP A 61 5.31 -2.35 7.11
N LEU A 62 5.33 -3.07 5.98
CA LEU A 62 4.28 -2.99 4.96
C LEU A 62 2.92 -3.39 5.53
N LEU A 63 2.82 -4.49 6.30
CA LEU A 63 1.56 -4.93 6.88
C LEU A 63 1.01 -3.92 7.89
N ARG A 64 1.88 -3.31 8.70
CA ARG A 64 1.51 -2.26 9.65
C ARG A 64 0.87 -1.07 8.94
N VAL A 65 1.49 -0.59 7.88
CA VAL A 65 0.99 0.56 7.11
C VAL A 65 -0.27 0.21 6.33
N LEU A 66 -0.30 -0.96 5.68
CA LEU A 66 -1.47 -1.45 4.94
C LEU A 66 -2.69 -1.63 5.83
N ALA A 67 -2.52 -2.03 7.09
CA ALA A 67 -3.63 -2.12 8.04
C ALA A 67 -4.33 -0.77 8.23
N THR A 68 -3.56 0.32 8.35
CA THR A 68 -4.09 1.69 8.43
C THR A 68 -4.81 2.08 7.14
N VAL A 69 -4.17 1.87 5.97
CA VAL A 69 -4.77 2.19 4.67
C VAL A 69 -6.11 1.46 4.46
N VAL A 70 -6.14 0.16 4.72
CA VAL A 70 -7.36 -0.67 4.56
C VAL A 70 -8.44 -0.28 5.56
N SER A 71 -8.08 0.04 6.81
CA SER A 71 -9.04 0.52 7.82
C SER A 71 -9.66 1.84 7.38
N GLU A 72 -8.86 2.82 6.94
CA GLU A 72 -9.38 4.13 6.52
C GLU A 72 -10.15 4.08 5.19
N PHE A 73 -9.81 3.18 4.26
CA PHE A 73 -10.65 2.92 3.09
C PHE A 73 -12.06 2.44 3.44
N ARG A 74 -12.19 1.69 4.54
CA ARG A 74 -13.48 1.16 5.03
C ARG A 74 -14.23 2.18 5.88
N GLU A 75 -13.52 2.84 6.79
CA GLU A 75 -14.11 3.60 7.88
C GLU A 75 -14.19 5.10 7.58
N GLN A 76 -13.30 5.62 6.74
CA GLN A 76 -13.25 7.01 6.28
C GLN A 76 -13.36 8.02 7.43
N ARG A 77 -12.56 7.82 8.49
CA ARG A 77 -12.63 8.61 9.73
C ARG A 77 -11.55 9.68 9.77
N ASP A 78 -10.34 9.33 9.37
CA ASP A 78 -9.17 10.21 9.42
C ASP A 78 -8.44 10.22 8.09
N PHE A 79 -8.71 11.27 7.31
CA PHE A 79 -8.14 11.40 5.96
C PHE A 79 -6.65 11.73 5.99
N GLU A 80 -6.20 12.48 6.99
CA GLU A 80 -4.78 12.81 7.13
C GLU A 80 -3.97 11.58 7.54
N SER A 81 -4.53 10.72 8.39
CA SER A 81 -3.96 9.39 8.67
C SER A 81 -3.85 8.54 7.40
N LEU A 82 -4.90 8.53 6.55
CA LEU A 82 -4.85 7.81 5.27
C LEU A 82 -3.74 8.33 4.36
N LYS A 83 -3.63 9.65 4.18
CA LYS A 83 -2.61 10.28 3.30
C LYS A 83 -1.20 9.90 3.76
N LYS A 84 -0.89 10.05 5.04
CA LYS A 84 0.41 9.68 5.63
C LYS A 84 0.72 8.20 5.47
N ALA A 85 -0.27 7.33 5.70
CA ALA A 85 -0.09 5.90 5.53
C ALA A 85 0.18 5.53 4.06
N ILE A 86 -0.46 6.20 3.10
CA ILE A 86 -0.16 5.98 1.68
C ILE A 86 1.26 6.46 1.34
N GLU A 87 1.69 7.62 1.80
CA GLU A 87 3.05 8.13 1.57
C GLU A 87 4.12 7.18 2.15
N GLU A 88 3.92 6.69 3.38
CA GLU A 88 4.79 5.69 4.01
C GLU A 88 4.79 4.37 3.23
N LEU A 89 3.62 3.91 2.76
CA LEU A 89 3.50 2.69 1.95
C LEU A 89 4.33 2.78 0.67
N LEU A 90 4.21 3.90 -0.06
CA LEU A 90 4.95 4.09 -1.30
C LEU A 90 6.45 4.19 -1.06
N THR A 91 6.87 4.84 0.03
CA THR A 91 8.28 4.90 0.45
C THR A 91 8.85 3.50 0.71
N LEU A 92 8.12 2.64 1.44
CA LEU A 92 8.55 1.26 1.72
C LEU A 92 8.63 0.43 0.42
N VAL A 93 7.70 0.62 -0.50
CA VAL A 93 7.70 -0.07 -1.80
C VAL A 93 8.89 0.37 -2.66
N GLU A 94 9.28 1.64 -2.62
CA GLU A 94 10.49 2.15 -3.30
C GLU A 94 11.78 1.60 -2.67
N GLN A 95 11.85 1.51 -1.33
CA GLN A 95 13.01 0.97 -0.62
C GLN A 95 13.30 -0.49 -0.99
N GLU A 96 12.27 -1.32 -1.14
CA GLU A 96 12.42 -2.71 -1.62
C GLU A 96 12.98 -2.78 -3.04
N GLN A 97 12.66 -1.81 -3.91
CA GLN A 97 13.20 -1.76 -5.27
C GLN A 97 14.69 -1.43 -5.27
N HIS A 98 15.09 -0.42 -4.51
CA HIS A 98 16.50 -0.01 -4.46
C HIS A 98 17.40 -1.06 -3.79
N SER A 99 16.88 -1.76 -2.78
CA SER A 99 17.59 -2.87 -2.12
C SER A 99 17.83 -4.06 -3.05
N SER A 100 17.02 -4.21 -4.10
CA SER A 100 17.16 -5.28 -5.11
C SER A 100 18.14 -4.95 -6.24
N VAL A 101 18.63 -3.71 -6.35
CA VAL A 101 19.54 -3.25 -7.42
C VAL A 101 21.01 -3.27 -6.97
N GLU A 102 21.28 -3.31 -5.67
CA GLU A 102 22.65 -3.33 -5.10
C GLU A 102 23.10 -4.72 -4.61
N SER A 103 22.37 -5.79 -4.94
CA SER A 103 22.71 -7.19 -4.59
C SER A 103 23.19 -8.01 -5.78
#